data_AF-A0ABD6SWP8-F1
#
_entry.id   AF-A0ABD6SWP8-F1
#
_cell.length_a   1.000
_cell.length_b   1.000
_cell.length_c   1.000
_cell.angle_alpha   90.00
_cell.angle_beta   90.00
_cell.angle_gamma   90.00
#
_symmetry.space_group_name_H-M   'P 1'
#
loop_
_entity.id
_entity.type
_entity.pdbx_description
1 polymer ?
#
loop_
_entity_poly.entity_id
_entity_poly.type
_entity_poly.pdbx_seq_one_letter_code
_entity_poly.pdbx_strand_id
1 'polypeptide(L)'
;MCSVLQLSRATYYYEAKQAQDTVDELSPLVKEIFRESRQNYGTRKIKVELKKLGYVISRRRIGRIMQNQGLVSNYTIAQFKPKRVSCNEENISNELNRQFNQQEELAVVVSDLTYVRVNKKWNYVCLL
;
A
#
# COMPACT_ATOMS: atom_id res chain seq x y z
N MET A 1 -18.97 46.59 -2.65
CA MET A 1 -19.54 45.23 -2.50
C MET A 1 -18.59 44.27 -1.78
N CYS A 2 -17.42 43.91 -2.34
CA CYS A 2 -16.50 42.95 -1.71
C CYS A 2 -16.00 43.36 -0.30
N SER A 3 -15.70 44.64 -0.09
CA SER A 3 -15.23 45.15 1.21
C SER A 3 -16.30 45.09 2.30
N VAL A 4 -17.57 45.28 1.92
CA VAL A 4 -18.73 45.20 2.83
C VAL A 4 -19.00 43.74 3.23
N LEU A 5 -18.78 42.82 2.29
CA LEU A 5 -18.92 41.37 2.50
C LEU A 5 -17.66 40.72 3.09
N GLN A 6 -16.61 41.50 3.40
CA GLN A 6 -15.31 41.02 3.89
C GLN A 6 -14.67 39.91 3.01
N LEU A 7 -14.89 39.96 1.70
CA LEU A 7 -14.30 39.03 0.74
C LEU A 7 -13.11 39.67 0.00
N SER A 8 -12.12 38.86 -0.34
CA SER A 8 -11.02 39.30 -1.21
C SER A 8 -11.56 39.67 -2.59
N ARG A 9 -11.03 40.72 -3.22
CA ARG A 9 -11.41 41.09 -4.61
C ARG A 9 -11.15 39.95 -5.59
N ALA A 10 -10.09 39.17 -5.37
CA ALA A 10 -9.77 38.00 -6.19
C ALA A 10 -10.92 36.99 -6.19
N THR A 11 -11.58 36.77 -5.04
CA THR A 11 -12.74 35.88 -4.92
C THR A 11 -13.92 36.36 -5.75
N TYR A 12 -14.13 37.68 -5.85
CA TYR A 12 -15.26 38.25 -6.61
C TYR A 12 -15.09 38.11 -8.12
N TYR A 13 -13.85 38.21 -8.62
CA TYR A 13 -13.54 37.99 -10.03
C TYR A 13 -13.16 36.54 -10.35
N TYR A 14 -13.06 35.68 -9.33
CA TYR A 14 -12.76 34.27 -9.53
C TYR A 14 -14.03 33.54 -9.96
N GLU A 15 -14.09 33.22 -11.24
CA GLU A 15 -15.05 32.24 -11.74
C GLU A 15 -14.46 30.84 -11.54
N ALA A 16 -15.07 30.08 -10.63
CA ALA A 16 -14.75 28.66 -10.48
C ALA A 16 -15.08 27.97 -11.80
N LYS A 17 -14.04 27.58 -12.55
CA LYS A 17 -14.21 26.75 -13.73
C LYS A 17 -14.83 25.44 -13.27
N GLN A 18 -16.08 25.19 -13.66
CA GLN A 18 -16.75 23.94 -13.31
C GLN A 18 -15.86 22.77 -13.72
N ALA A 19 -15.68 21.81 -12.83
CA ALA A 19 -15.01 20.57 -13.15
C ALA A 19 -15.82 19.92 -14.27
N GLN A 20 -15.31 19.99 -15.49
CA GLN A 20 -15.92 19.32 -16.62
C GLN A 20 -15.78 17.83 -16.35
N ASP A 21 -16.87 17.20 -15.90
CA ASP A 21 -17.08 15.74 -15.94
C ASP A 21 -17.22 15.31 -17.40
N THR A 22 -16.23 15.64 -18.22
CA THR A 22 -16.10 15.04 -19.54
C THR A 22 -15.73 13.59 -19.29
N VAL A 23 -16.74 12.73 -19.34
CA VAL A 23 -16.55 11.29 -19.47
C VAL A 23 -15.58 11.09 -20.62
N ASP A 24 -14.36 10.69 -20.29
CA ASP A 24 -13.30 10.53 -21.28
C ASP A 24 -13.76 9.48 -22.29
N GLU A 25 -13.68 9.75 -23.59
CA GLU A 25 -14.13 8.81 -24.64
C GLU A 25 -13.46 7.44 -24.54
N LEU A 26 -12.29 7.39 -23.89
CA LEU A 26 -11.50 6.18 -23.66
C LEU A 26 -11.88 5.43 -22.37
N SER A 27 -12.83 5.96 -21.61
CA SER A 27 -13.41 5.36 -20.42
C SER A 27 -13.87 3.91 -20.60
N PRO A 28 -14.70 3.57 -21.61
CA PRO A 28 -15.14 2.19 -21.82
C PRO A 28 -13.97 1.27 -22.14
N LEU A 29 -13.04 1.72 -22.98
CA LEU A 29 -11.88 0.91 -23.41
C LEU A 29 -10.93 0.60 -22.24
N VAL A 30 -10.67 1.58 -21.38
CA VAL A 30 -9.87 1.37 -20.15
C VAL A 30 -10.55 0.36 -19.23
N LYS A 31 -11.87 0.42 -19.11
CA LYS A 31 -12.66 -0.51 -18.27
C LYS A 31 -12.63 -1.94 -18.81
N GLU A 32 -12.70 -2.09 -20.14
CA GLU A 32 -12.62 -3.38 -20.82
C GLU A 32 -11.25 -4.04 -20.61
N ILE A 33 -10.15 -3.34 -20.94
CA ILE A 33 -8.77 -3.82 -20.71
C ILE A 33 -8.56 -4.20 -19.24
N PHE A 34 -9.10 -3.41 -18.33
CA PHE A 34 -9.00 -3.70 -16.90
C PHE A 34 -9.75 -4.98 -16.51
N ARG A 35 -10.96 -5.21 -17.04
CA ARG A 35 -11.75 -6.43 -16.81
C ARG A 35 -11.09 -7.67 -17.43
N GLU A 36 -10.62 -7.58 -18.67
CA GLU A 36 -9.88 -8.67 -19.34
C GLU A 36 -8.64 -9.09 -18.55
N SER A 37 -7.97 -8.11 -17.91
CA SER A 37 -6.82 -8.39 -17.04
C SER A 37 -7.17 -9.04 -15.70
N ARG A 38 -8.45 -9.35 -15.44
CA ARG A 38 -8.97 -9.77 -14.12
C ARG A 38 -8.62 -8.77 -13.02
N GLN A 39 -8.78 -7.48 -13.31
CA GLN A 39 -8.49 -6.37 -12.38
C GLN A 39 -7.03 -6.28 -11.92
N ASN A 40 -6.10 -6.88 -12.66
CA ASN A 40 -4.68 -6.88 -12.30
C ASN A 40 -3.93 -5.68 -12.83
N TYR A 41 -4.35 -5.07 -13.94
CA TYR A 41 -3.56 -4.06 -14.61
C TYR A 41 -3.72 -2.68 -13.98
N GLY A 42 -2.59 -2.04 -13.67
CA GLY A 42 -2.51 -0.62 -13.33
C GLY A 42 -2.20 0.25 -14.55
N THR A 43 -2.06 1.57 -14.33
CA THR A 43 -1.83 2.58 -15.38
C THR A 43 -0.67 2.27 -16.34
N ARG A 44 0.37 1.57 -15.89
CA ARG A 44 1.52 1.17 -16.74
C ARG A 44 1.14 0.13 -17.78
N LYS A 45 0.47 -0.95 -17.36
CA LYS A 45 0.09 -2.06 -18.25
C LYS A 45 -1.04 -1.63 -19.18
N ILE A 46 -2.02 -0.88 -18.67
CA ILE A 46 -3.10 -0.32 -19.49
C ILE A 46 -2.55 0.58 -20.60
N LYS A 47 -1.51 1.39 -20.33
CA LYS A 47 -0.86 2.19 -21.39
C LYS A 47 -0.26 1.33 -22.51
N VAL A 48 0.30 0.16 -22.18
CA VAL A 48 0.87 -0.75 -23.17
C VAL A 48 -0.23 -1.35 -24.04
N GLU A 49 -1.33 -1.80 -23.43
CA GLU A 49 -2.49 -2.34 -24.18
C GLU A 49 -3.16 -1.27 -25.07
N LEU A 50 -3.34 -0.06 -24.55
CA LEU A 50 -3.86 1.06 -25.35
C LEU A 50 -2.93 1.42 -26.52
N LYS A 51 -1.61 1.33 -26.33
CA LYS A 51 -0.65 1.55 -27.41
C LYS A 51 -0.75 0.49 -28.51
N LYS A 52 -1.01 -0.78 -28.16
CA LYS A 52 -1.25 -1.85 -29.15
C LYS A 52 -2.50 -1.59 -29.99
N LEU A 53 -3.51 -0.97 -29.39
CA LEU A 53 -4.74 -0.55 -30.05
C LEU A 53 -4.60 0.79 -30.82
N GLY A 54 -3.38 1.35 -30.91
CA GLY A 54 -3.10 2.59 -31.66
C GLY A 54 -3.27 3.88 -30.85
N TYR A 55 -3.65 3.82 -29.57
CA TYR A 55 -3.86 5.00 -28.74
C TYR A 55 -2.60 5.41 -27.97
N VAL A 56 -2.14 6.64 -28.20
CA VAL A 56 -1.01 7.24 -27.47
C VAL A 56 -1.53 8.14 -26.36
N ILE A 57 -1.59 7.60 -25.14
CA ILE A 57 -2.19 8.29 -23.99
C ILE A 57 -1.19 8.39 -22.83
N SER A 58 -1.24 9.51 -22.09
CA SER A 58 -0.41 9.71 -20.90
C SER A 58 -0.90 8.85 -19.72
N ARG A 59 0.04 8.40 -18.88
CA ARG A 59 -0.29 7.65 -17.65
C ARG A 59 -1.18 8.46 -16.69
N ARG A 60 -1.05 9.80 -16.68
CA ARG A 60 -1.85 10.70 -15.85
C ARG A 60 -3.32 10.76 -16.30
N ARG A 61 -3.59 10.70 -17.61
CA ARG A 61 -4.96 10.63 -18.15
C ARG A 61 -5.59 9.29 -17.80
N ILE A 62 -4.88 8.18 -18.02
CA ILE A 62 -5.32 6.83 -17.63
C ILE A 62 -5.61 6.76 -16.12
N GLY A 63 -4.74 7.32 -15.29
CA GLY A 63 -4.93 7.37 -13.84
C GLY A 63 -6.21 8.11 -13.41
N ARG A 64 -6.52 9.25 -14.06
CA ARG A 64 -7.78 9.98 -13.83
C ARG A 64 -9.00 9.16 -14.24
N ILE A 65 -8.95 8.49 -15.40
CA ILE A 65 -10.03 7.60 -15.84
C ILE A 65 -10.26 6.47 -14.83
N MET A 66 -9.19 5.81 -14.39
CA MET A 66 -9.26 4.74 -13.39
C MET A 66 -9.84 5.25 -12.06
N GLN A 67 -9.40 6.43 -11.59
CA GLN A 67 -9.89 7.04 -10.36
C GLN A 67 -11.38 7.39 -10.44
N ASN A 68 -11.80 8.06 -11.52
CA ASN A 68 -13.19 8.46 -11.73
C ASN A 68 -14.14 7.25 -11.84
N GLN A 69 -13.63 6.09 -12.27
CA GLN A 69 -14.38 4.85 -12.39
C GLN A 69 -14.19 3.87 -11.22
N GLY A 70 -13.41 4.22 -10.19
CA GLY A 70 -13.12 3.33 -9.06
C GLY A 70 -12.34 2.06 -9.42
N LEU A 71 -11.53 2.08 -10.49
CA LEU A 71 -10.74 0.92 -10.92
C LEU A 71 -9.44 0.82 -10.11
N VAL A 72 -9.37 -0.14 -9.19
CA VAL A 72 -8.20 -0.37 -8.34
C VAL A 72 -7.60 -1.74 -8.65
N SER A 73 -6.31 -1.76 -9.03
CA SER A 73 -5.60 -3.02 -9.31
C SER A 73 -5.47 -3.90 -8.06
N ASN A 74 -5.69 -5.20 -8.20
CA ASN A 74 -5.50 -6.20 -7.14
C ASN A 74 -4.09 -6.19 -6.54
N TYR A 75 -3.07 -5.86 -7.35
CA TYR A 75 -1.68 -5.78 -6.88
C TYR A 75 -1.40 -4.54 -6.01
N THR A 76 -2.28 -3.54 -6.05
CA THR A 76 -2.19 -2.36 -5.18
C THR A 76 -2.71 -2.68 -3.76
N ILE A 77 -3.56 -3.69 -3.62
CA ILE A 77 -4.12 -4.09 -2.32
C ILE A 77 -3.08 -4.98 -1.62
N ALA A 78 -2.56 -4.50 -0.49
CA ALA A 78 -1.68 -5.31 0.35
C ALA A 78 -2.42 -6.58 0.79
N GLN A 79 -1.90 -7.75 0.39
CA GLN A 79 -2.51 -9.04 0.71
C GLN A 79 -2.21 -9.52 2.13
N PHE A 80 -1.37 -8.80 2.89
CA PHE A 80 -1.04 -9.15 4.25
C PHE A 80 -2.25 -8.92 5.17
N LYS A 81 -3.00 -9.99 5.41
CA LYS A 81 -3.98 -10.06 6.49
C LYS A 81 -3.30 -10.78 7.66
N PRO A 82 -2.92 -10.10 8.75
CA PRO A 82 -2.40 -10.79 9.92
C PRO A 82 -3.46 -11.77 10.42
N LYS A 83 -3.16 -13.07 10.34
CA LYS A 83 -3.92 -14.09 11.07
C LYS A 83 -3.60 -13.87 12.54
N ARG A 84 -4.56 -13.32 13.30
CA ARG A 84 -4.50 -13.38 14.77
C ARG A 84 -4.64 -14.85 15.15
N VAL A 85 -3.53 -15.51 15.41
CA VAL A 85 -3.53 -16.74 16.20
C VAL A 85 -3.82 -16.31 17.63
N SER A 86 -4.68 -17.03 18.34
CA SER A 86 -4.88 -16.80 19.78
C SER A 86 -3.53 -16.94 20.48
N CYS A 87 -3.24 -16.05 21.43
CA CYS A 87 -2.06 -16.21 22.28
C CYS A 87 -2.13 -17.56 23.02
N ASN A 88 -0.96 -18.16 23.29
CA ASN A 88 -0.90 -19.26 24.23
C ASN A 88 -1.18 -18.68 25.63
N GLU A 89 -2.31 -19.05 26.24
CA GLU A 89 -2.74 -18.62 27.58
C GLU A 89 -2.35 -19.65 28.66
N GLU A 90 -1.48 -20.61 28.34
CA GLU A 90 -0.93 -21.54 29.32
C GLU A 90 -0.24 -20.75 30.45
N ASN A 91 -0.59 -21.09 31.68
CA ASN A 91 -0.03 -20.46 32.87
C ASN A 91 1.37 -21.02 33.13
N ILE A 92 2.35 -20.50 32.39
CA ILE A 92 3.77 -20.84 32.53
C ILE A 92 4.40 -19.86 33.52
N SER A 93 5.05 -20.37 34.55
CA SER A 93 5.78 -19.54 35.51
C SER A 93 6.96 -18.83 34.85
N ASN A 94 7.04 -17.51 35.04
CA ASN A 94 8.19 -16.72 34.60
C ASN A 94 9.25 -16.71 35.70
N GLU A 95 10.04 -17.79 35.78
CA GLU A 95 11.04 -18.00 36.84
C GLU A 95 12.07 -16.87 36.93
N LEU A 96 12.55 -16.38 35.78
CA LEU A 96 13.56 -15.30 35.75
C LEU A 96 12.93 -13.93 36.03
N ASN A 97 11.67 -13.73 35.63
CA ASN A 97 10.95 -12.46 35.75
C ASN A 97 11.76 -11.21 35.33
N ARG A 98 12.59 -11.33 34.29
CA ARG A 98 13.50 -10.27 33.81
C ARG A 98 14.44 -9.73 34.90
N GLN A 99 14.80 -10.55 35.88
CA GLN A 99 15.80 -10.23 36.91
C GLN A 99 17.22 -10.48 36.37
N PHE A 100 17.80 -9.43 35.78
CA PHE A 100 19.14 -9.49 35.16
C PHE A 100 20.29 -9.23 36.15
N ASN A 101 19.99 -8.81 37.38
CA ASN A 101 20.99 -8.57 38.42
C ASN A 101 21.15 -9.82 39.28
N GLN A 102 22.14 -10.66 38.97
CA GLN A 102 22.48 -11.87 39.72
C GLN A 102 23.80 -11.69 40.48
N GLN A 103 23.94 -12.38 41.61
CA GLN A 103 25.15 -12.28 42.45
C GLN A 103 26.32 -13.11 41.90
N GLU A 104 26.01 -14.23 41.25
CA GLU A 104 27.01 -15.12 40.64
C GLU A 104 27.00 -14.96 39.11
N GLU A 105 28.19 -14.97 38.52
CA GLU A 105 28.33 -15.01 37.06
C GLU A 105 27.73 -16.31 36.52
N LEU A 106 27.09 -16.24 35.34
CA LEU A 106 26.45 -17.37 34.67
C LEU A 106 25.35 -18.09 35.49
N ALA A 107 24.82 -17.47 36.55
CA ALA A 107 23.72 -18.02 37.35
C ALA A 107 22.47 -18.33 36.50
N VAL A 108 22.23 -17.57 35.44
CA VAL A 108 21.17 -17.81 34.45
C VAL A 108 21.72 -17.55 33.05
N VAL A 109 21.55 -18.51 32.14
CA VAL A 109 21.91 -18.40 30.72
C VAL A 109 20.64 -18.59 29.89
N VAL A 110 20.34 -17.61 29.04
CA VAL A 110 19.21 -17.64 28.11
C VAL A 110 19.75 -17.53 26.69
N SER A 111 19.38 -18.48 25.84
CA SER A 111 19.75 -18.49 24.43
C SER A 111 18.52 -18.59 23.54
N ASP A 112 18.62 -18.06 22.33
CA ASP A 112 17.59 -18.15 21.30
C ASP A 112 18.20 -18.69 20.01
N LEU A 113 17.39 -19.45 19.27
CA LEU A 113 17.71 -19.97 17.95
C LEU A 113 17.57 -18.86 16.92
N THR A 114 18.71 -18.34 16.46
CA THR A 114 18.74 -17.29 15.44
C THR A 114 19.05 -17.87 14.06
N TYR A 115 18.29 -17.43 13.06
CA TYR A 115 18.49 -17.79 11.66
C TYR A 115 19.49 -16.86 11.01
N VAL A 116 20.60 -17.41 10.53
CA VAL A 116 21.64 -16.65 9.82
C VAL A 116 21.86 -17.18 8.42
N ARG A 117 22.05 -16.28 7.46
CA ARG A 117 22.24 -16.64 6.05
C ARG A 117 23.72 -16.59 5.70
N VAL A 118 24.31 -17.73 5.37
CA VAL A 118 25.74 -17.85 5.03
C VAL A 118 25.87 -18.61 3.72
N ASN A 119 26.64 -18.06 2.77
CA ASN A 119 26.85 -18.63 1.44
C ASN A 119 25.54 -19.12 0.76
N LYS A 120 24.52 -18.26 0.76
CA LYS A 120 23.18 -18.50 0.19
C LYS A 120 22.37 -19.63 0.86
N LYS A 121 22.87 -20.25 1.93
CA LYS A 121 22.16 -21.25 2.74
C LYS A 121 21.71 -20.66 4.07
N TRP A 122 20.59 -21.15 4.58
CA TRP A 122 20.12 -20.85 5.93
C TRP A 122 20.83 -21.76 6.92
N ASN A 123 21.31 -21.18 8.01
CA ASN A 123 21.90 -21.89 9.13
C ASN A 123 21.23 -21.42 10.41
N TYR A 124 21.35 -22.24 11.43
CA TYR A 124 20.76 -22.01 12.75
C TYR A 124 21.90 -21.87 13.73
N VAL A 125 21.93 -20.77 14.46
CA VAL A 125 22.94 -20.52 15.49
C VAL A 125 22.21 -20.32 16.81
N CYS A 126 22.71 -21.01 17.84
CA CYS A 126 22.33 -20.82 19.21
C CYS A 126 23.62 -20.48 19.97
N LEU A 127 23.66 -19.34 20.64
CA LEU A 127 24.80 -18.91 21.43
C LEU A 127 24.50 -19.20 22.91
N LEU A 128 25.35 -19.98 23.56
CA LEU A 128 25.33 -20.25 25.00
C LEU A 128 26.44 -19.46 25.67
#